data_AF-A0A3B8SZ32-F1
#
_entry.id   AF-A0A3B8SZ32-F1
#
_cell.length_a   1.000
_cell.length_b   1.000
_cell.length_c   1.000
_cell.angle_alpha   90.00
_cell.angle_beta   90.00
_cell.angle_gamma   90.00
#
_symmetry.space_group_name_H-M   'P 1'
#
loop_
_entity.id
_entity.type
_entity.pdbx_description
1 polymer ?
#
loop_
_entity_poly.entity_id
_entity_poly.type
_entity_poly.pdbx_seq_one_letter_code
_entity_poly.pdbx_strand_id
1 'polypeptide(L)'
;MQATIKADRSLFSYPKYWAHCYGTAPFLPMSRQEMDELGWDSCDIILVTGDAYVDHPSFGMAVIGRLLESHGFRVGIISQPDWHSKDDFMQLGEPNLYFGVTAGNMDSMINRYTADKKLRHDDAYTAGNIGGKRPDRAVTVYTQRCKEAYKHIPVVIGGIEASLRRIGHYDYWSEK
;
A
#
# COMPACT_ATOMS: atom_id res chain seq x y z
N MET A 1 17.74 -6.88 24.42
CA MET A 1 16.46 -7.62 24.39
C MET A 1 16.55 -8.67 23.30
N GLN A 2 16.60 -9.95 23.64
CA GLN A 2 16.37 -11.00 22.64
C GLN A 2 14.89 -10.96 22.26
N ALA A 3 14.59 -10.91 20.97
CA ALA A 3 13.22 -11.02 20.48
C ALA A 3 12.65 -12.38 20.92
N THR A 4 11.60 -12.35 21.75
CA THR A 4 10.99 -13.52 22.41
C THR A 4 10.11 -14.36 21.48
N ILE A 5 9.93 -13.94 20.23
CA ILE A 5 9.15 -14.66 19.22
C ILE A 5 10.12 -15.18 18.17
N LYS A 6 10.37 -16.48 18.20
CA LYS A 6 11.12 -17.19 17.16
C LYS A 6 10.11 -17.83 16.22
N ALA A 7 10.14 -17.48 14.94
CA ALA A 7 9.27 -18.12 13.96
C ALA A 7 9.61 -19.61 13.86
N ASP A 8 8.59 -20.48 13.85
CA ASP A 8 8.76 -21.94 13.76
C ASP A 8 9.41 -22.38 12.45
N ARG A 9 9.33 -21.53 11.41
CA ARG A 9 9.87 -21.77 10.07
C ARG A 9 10.47 -20.49 9.48
N SER A 10 11.45 -20.65 8.60
CA SER A 10 12.01 -19.52 7.85
C SER A 10 11.04 -19.06 6.77
N LEU A 11 11.05 -17.76 6.46
CA LEU A 11 10.14 -17.16 5.47
C LEU A 11 10.19 -17.87 4.11
N PHE A 12 11.39 -18.25 3.66
CA PHE A 12 11.62 -18.90 2.36
C PHE A 12 11.41 -20.42 2.36
N SER A 13 11.03 -21.01 3.50
CA SER A 13 10.71 -22.45 3.57
C SER A 13 9.26 -22.78 3.19
N TYR A 14 8.40 -21.77 3.07
CA TYR A 14 7.00 -21.98 2.66
C TYR A 14 6.93 -22.34 1.17
N PRO A 15 6.08 -23.30 0.77
CA PRO A 15 5.82 -23.55 -0.63
C PRO A 15 5.23 -22.29 -1.27
N LYS A 16 5.59 -22.03 -2.53
CA LYS A 16 5.01 -20.92 -3.28
C LYS A 16 3.51 -21.09 -3.40
N TYR A 17 2.80 -19.98 -3.39
CA TYR A 17 1.37 -19.95 -3.64
C TYR A 17 1.05 -20.46 -5.04
N TRP A 18 -0.13 -21.06 -5.25
CA TRP A 18 -0.47 -21.78 -6.47
C TRP A 18 -0.32 -20.94 -7.75
N ALA A 19 -0.58 -19.62 -7.65
CA ALA A 19 -0.55 -18.70 -8.77
C ALA A 19 0.87 -18.39 -9.31
N HIS A 20 1.92 -18.95 -8.71
CA HIS A 20 3.29 -18.86 -9.24
C HIS A 20 3.43 -19.41 -10.67
N CYS A 21 2.48 -20.23 -11.14
CA CYS A 21 2.44 -20.73 -12.52
C CYS A 21 2.25 -19.62 -13.58
N TYR A 22 1.68 -18.46 -13.20
CA TYR A 22 1.54 -17.30 -14.09
C TYR A 22 2.84 -16.51 -14.26
N GLY A 23 3.89 -16.82 -13.50
CA GLY A 23 5.14 -16.08 -13.51
C GLY A 23 5.06 -14.73 -12.78
N THR A 24 6.02 -13.86 -13.05
CA THR A 24 6.14 -12.52 -12.45
C THR A 24 5.85 -11.44 -13.48
N ALA A 25 5.17 -10.37 -13.09
CA ALA A 25 4.89 -9.24 -13.93
C ALA A 25 6.13 -8.34 -14.12
N PRO A 26 6.38 -7.77 -15.32
CA PRO A 26 7.45 -6.80 -15.51
C PRO A 26 7.31 -5.59 -14.57
N PHE A 27 6.08 -5.14 -14.34
CA PHE A 27 5.66 -4.19 -13.32
C PHE A 27 4.37 -4.70 -12.66
N LEU A 28 4.15 -4.43 -11.38
CA LEU A 28 2.87 -4.74 -10.74
C LEU A 28 1.74 -4.01 -11.50
N PRO A 29 0.67 -4.72 -11.92
CA PRO A 29 -0.40 -4.10 -12.68
C PRO A 29 -1.15 -3.06 -11.85
N MET A 30 -1.47 -1.93 -12.49
CA MET A 30 -2.27 -0.84 -11.96
C MET A 30 -3.66 -0.76 -12.60
N SER A 31 -3.89 -1.50 -13.69
CA SER A 31 -5.16 -1.54 -14.42
C SER A 31 -5.60 -2.97 -14.75
N ARG A 32 -6.89 -3.13 -15.08
CA ARG A 32 -7.42 -4.40 -15.60
C ARG A 32 -6.77 -4.81 -16.92
N GLN A 33 -6.45 -3.84 -17.78
CA GLN A 33 -5.79 -4.13 -19.05
C GLN A 33 -4.42 -4.79 -18.83
N GLU A 34 -3.60 -4.26 -17.91
CA GLU A 34 -2.31 -4.88 -17.58
C GLU A 34 -2.49 -6.26 -16.94
N MET A 35 -3.55 -6.48 -16.16
CA MET A 35 -3.87 -7.83 -15.66
C MET A 35 -4.22 -8.79 -16.80
N ASP A 36 -4.99 -8.34 -17.79
CA ASP A 36 -5.36 -9.14 -18.96
C ASP A 36 -4.12 -9.52 -19.78
N GLU A 37 -3.16 -8.60 -19.95
CA GLU A 37 -1.86 -8.85 -20.60
C GLU A 37 -1.02 -9.91 -19.85
N LEU A 38 -1.17 -9.99 -18.52
CA LEU A 38 -0.55 -11.01 -17.66
C LEU A 38 -1.36 -12.32 -17.60
N GLY A 39 -2.57 -12.36 -18.18
CA GLY A 39 -3.50 -13.48 -18.07
C GLY A 39 -4.10 -13.65 -16.68
N TRP A 40 -4.17 -12.58 -15.89
CA TRP A 40 -4.71 -12.60 -14.52
C TRP A 40 -6.18 -12.16 -14.52
N ASP A 41 -7.06 -13.00 -13.98
CA ASP A 41 -8.48 -12.65 -13.76
C ASP A 41 -8.70 -11.76 -12.52
N SER A 42 -7.81 -11.87 -11.55
CA SER A 42 -7.91 -11.29 -10.21
C SER A 42 -6.51 -11.11 -9.62
N CYS A 43 -6.37 -10.14 -8.71
CA CYS A 43 -5.21 -10.06 -7.84
C CYS A 43 -5.47 -10.89 -6.58
N ASP A 44 -4.45 -11.53 -6.04
CA ASP A 44 -4.57 -12.14 -4.71
C ASP A 44 -4.43 -11.08 -3.62
N ILE A 45 -3.56 -10.10 -3.85
CA ILE A 45 -3.28 -8.99 -2.94
C ILE A 45 -3.28 -7.71 -3.76
N ILE A 46 -3.96 -6.67 -3.28
CA ILE A 46 -3.88 -5.33 -3.86
C ILE A 46 -3.21 -4.40 -2.86
N LEU A 47 -2.10 -3.80 -3.26
CA LEU A 47 -1.41 -2.78 -2.47
C LEU A 47 -1.98 -1.40 -2.79
N VAL A 48 -2.27 -0.59 -1.78
CA VAL A 48 -2.71 0.80 -1.92
C VAL A 48 -1.68 1.70 -1.27
N THR A 49 -1.16 2.66 -2.02
CA THR A 49 -0.10 3.56 -1.59
C THR A 49 -0.44 5.02 -1.83
N GLY A 50 -0.01 5.91 -0.94
CA GLY A 50 -0.10 7.36 -1.11
C GLY A 50 0.99 7.96 -1.99
N ASP A 51 2.03 7.20 -2.31
CA ASP A 51 3.09 7.59 -3.27
C ASP A 51 2.71 7.19 -4.70
N ALA A 52 3.34 7.82 -5.68
CA ALA A 52 3.39 7.30 -7.04
C ALA A 52 4.07 5.92 -7.05
N TYR A 53 3.61 5.04 -7.93
CA TYR A 53 4.25 3.73 -8.11
C TYR A 53 5.58 3.89 -8.84
N VAL A 54 6.67 3.62 -8.11
CA VAL A 54 8.03 3.49 -8.64
C VAL A 54 8.58 2.15 -8.18
N ASP A 55 8.80 1.24 -9.12
CA ASP A 55 9.31 -0.09 -8.82
C ASP A 55 10.81 -0.07 -8.54
N HIS A 56 11.16 0.41 -7.34
CA HIS A 56 12.54 0.61 -6.91
C HIS A 56 12.69 0.26 -5.42
N PRO A 57 13.81 -0.33 -4.97
CA PRO A 57 14.01 -0.75 -3.58
C PRO A 57 13.95 0.38 -2.54
N SER A 58 14.03 1.65 -2.96
CA SER A 58 13.81 2.79 -2.06
C SER A 58 12.34 3.02 -1.70
N PHE A 59 11.40 2.31 -2.34
CA PHE A 59 9.98 2.40 -2.06
C PHE A 59 9.49 1.13 -1.37
N GLY A 60 9.02 1.26 -0.13
CA GLY A 60 8.64 0.11 0.69
C GLY A 60 7.54 -0.76 0.08
N MET A 61 6.55 -0.14 -0.57
CA MET A 61 5.47 -0.85 -1.27
C MET A 61 5.99 -1.74 -2.40
N ALA A 62 7.05 -1.32 -3.11
CA ALA A 62 7.61 -2.07 -4.24
C ALA A 62 8.34 -3.30 -3.73
N VAL A 63 9.15 -3.12 -2.69
CA VAL A 63 9.85 -4.24 -2.01
C VAL A 63 8.85 -5.27 -1.50
N ILE A 64 7.76 -4.83 -0.84
CA ILE A 64 6.72 -5.74 -0.35
C ILE A 64 6.00 -6.43 -1.50
N GLY A 65 5.62 -5.71 -2.55
CA GLY A 65 4.95 -6.29 -3.72
C GLY A 65 5.81 -7.35 -4.40
N ARG A 66 7.09 -7.07 -4.64
CA ARG A 66 8.05 -8.02 -5.23
C ARG A 66 8.35 -9.21 -4.32
N LEU A 67 8.40 -9.01 -3.00
CA LEU A 67 8.53 -10.11 -2.06
C LEU A 67 7.32 -11.04 -2.15
N LEU A 68 6.10 -10.51 -2.10
CA LEU A 68 4.87 -11.30 -2.23
C LEU A 68 4.81 -12.03 -3.58
N GLU A 69 5.13 -11.35 -4.67
CA GLU A 69 5.19 -11.97 -6.00
C GLU A 69 6.24 -13.10 -6.08
N SER A 70 7.40 -12.95 -5.44
CA SER A 70 8.42 -14.00 -5.36
C SER A 70 7.93 -15.27 -4.62
N HIS A 71 6.95 -15.10 -3.72
CA HIS A 71 6.23 -16.17 -3.03
C HIS A 71 5.05 -16.72 -3.83
N GLY A 72 4.82 -16.24 -5.06
CA GLY A 72 3.84 -16.79 -6.00
C GLY A 72 2.47 -16.13 -5.97
N PHE A 73 2.31 -15.00 -5.29
CA PHE A 73 1.04 -14.26 -5.26
C PHE A 73 0.92 -13.33 -6.48
N ARG A 74 -0.28 -13.17 -7.00
CA ARG A 74 -0.60 -12.12 -7.99
C ARG A 74 -0.85 -10.82 -7.24
N VAL A 75 0.01 -9.83 -7.44
CA VAL A 75 -0.01 -8.59 -6.68
C VAL A 75 -0.29 -7.42 -7.61
N GLY A 76 -1.38 -6.70 -7.37
CA GLY A 76 -1.69 -5.44 -8.03
C GLY A 76 -1.37 -4.24 -7.15
N ILE A 77 -1.26 -3.06 -7.73
CA ILE A 77 -1.03 -1.82 -6.99
C ILE A 77 -1.96 -0.68 -7.43
N ILE A 78 -2.49 0.04 -6.46
CA ILE A 78 -3.28 1.26 -6.65
C ILE A 78 -2.47 2.41 -6.03
N SER A 79 -1.93 3.28 -6.89
CA SER A 79 -1.09 4.40 -6.46
C SER A 79 -1.86 5.71 -6.49
N GLN A 80 -1.82 6.45 -5.39
CA GLN A 80 -2.46 7.77 -5.24
C GLN A 80 -3.93 7.80 -5.69
N PRO A 81 -4.78 6.85 -5.23
CA PRO A 81 -6.19 6.84 -5.61
C PRO A 81 -6.89 8.11 -5.10
N ASP A 82 -7.88 8.58 -5.86
CA ASP A 82 -8.82 9.58 -5.38
C ASP A 82 -9.62 8.99 -4.21
N TRP A 83 -9.48 9.61 -3.04
CA TRP A 83 -10.14 9.20 -1.80
C TRP A 83 -11.49 9.88 -1.58
N HIS A 84 -11.98 10.68 -2.52
CA HIS A 84 -13.30 11.28 -2.45
C HIS A 84 -14.41 10.26 -2.75
N SER A 85 -14.11 9.17 -3.48
CA SER A 85 -15.00 8.02 -3.67
C SER A 85 -14.25 6.70 -3.43
N LYS A 86 -14.97 5.57 -3.57
CA LYS A 86 -14.41 4.22 -3.50
C LYS A 86 -13.97 3.67 -4.87
N ASP A 87 -14.26 4.38 -5.95
CA ASP A 87 -14.21 3.82 -7.31
C ASP A 87 -12.77 3.47 -7.72
N ASP A 88 -11.81 4.34 -7.41
CA ASP A 88 -10.38 4.08 -7.66
C ASP A 88 -9.86 2.84 -6.90
N PHE A 89 -10.48 2.51 -5.76
CA PHE A 89 -10.14 1.32 -4.96
C PHE A 89 -10.74 0.04 -5.53
N MET A 90 -11.65 0.16 -6.51
CA MET A 90 -12.29 -0.95 -7.22
C MET A 90 -11.67 -1.17 -8.61
N GLN A 91 -10.69 -0.37 -9.04
CA GLN A 91 -10.16 -0.42 -10.42
C GLN A 91 -9.53 -1.77 -10.78
N LEU A 92 -8.90 -2.45 -9.82
CA LEU A 92 -8.34 -3.80 -9.97
C LEU A 92 -9.33 -4.90 -9.53
N GLY A 93 -10.53 -4.51 -9.13
CA GLY A 93 -11.57 -5.34 -8.53
C GLY A 93 -11.25 -5.88 -7.15
N GLU A 94 -11.88 -7.01 -6.83
CA GLU A 94 -11.80 -7.64 -5.53
C GLU A 94 -10.54 -8.52 -5.41
N PRO A 95 -9.70 -8.34 -4.38
CA PRO A 95 -8.56 -9.21 -4.16
C PRO A 95 -8.98 -10.51 -3.47
N ASN A 96 -8.32 -11.63 -3.79
CA ASN A 96 -8.67 -12.93 -3.22
C ASN A 96 -8.31 -13.07 -1.73
N LEU A 97 -7.33 -12.30 -1.24
CA LEU A 97 -6.82 -12.42 0.14
C LEU A 97 -7.03 -11.15 0.96
N TYR A 98 -6.43 -10.02 0.57
CA TYR A 98 -6.52 -8.77 1.34
C TYR A 98 -6.07 -7.53 0.55
N PHE A 99 -6.44 -6.35 1.09
CA PHE A 99 -5.82 -5.07 0.72
C PHE A 99 -4.65 -4.72 1.65
N GLY A 100 -3.49 -4.41 1.09
CA GLY A 100 -2.33 -3.89 1.84
C GLY A 100 -2.24 -2.38 1.73
N VAL A 101 -2.47 -1.64 2.82
CA VAL A 101 -2.56 -0.17 2.79
C VAL A 101 -1.35 0.50 3.45
N THR A 102 -0.78 1.51 2.79
CA THR A 102 0.27 2.36 3.33
C THR A 102 0.12 3.83 2.90
N ALA A 103 0.62 4.76 3.71
CA ALA A 103 0.70 6.18 3.32
C ALA A 103 1.81 6.45 2.30
N GLY A 104 2.71 5.49 2.08
CA GLY A 104 3.92 5.65 1.27
C GLY A 104 5.19 5.69 2.12
N ASN A 105 6.25 6.25 1.55
CA ASN A 105 7.57 6.41 2.15
C ASN A 105 7.62 7.47 3.25
N MET A 106 6.64 8.37 3.30
CA MET A 106 6.51 9.39 4.34
C MET A 106 5.12 9.36 4.97
N ASP A 107 5.03 9.83 6.23
CA ASP A 107 3.74 10.10 6.86
C ASP A 107 3.00 11.21 6.11
N SER A 108 1.70 11.04 5.89
CA SER A 108 0.90 11.95 5.06
C SER A 108 0.80 13.36 5.65
N MET A 109 0.80 13.48 6.98
CA MET A 109 0.81 14.78 7.65
C MET A 109 2.17 15.44 7.50
N ILE A 110 3.25 14.69 7.73
CA ILE A 110 4.62 15.19 7.58
C ILE A 110 4.90 15.58 6.13
N ASN A 111 4.32 14.90 5.15
CA ASN A 111 4.48 15.25 3.75
C ASN A 111 3.78 16.58 3.44
N ARG A 112 2.51 16.70 3.84
CA ARG A 112 1.67 17.86 3.54
C ARG A 112 2.00 19.11 4.36
N TYR A 113 2.53 18.96 5.58
CA TYR A 113 2.75 20.08 6.49
C TYR A 113 4.18 20.15 7.01
N THR A 114 4.69 21.37 7.08
CA THR A 114 5.93 21.70 7.80
C THR A 114 5.78 21.50 9.31
N ALA A 115 6.90 21.50 10.05
CA ALA A 115 6.88 21.40 11.52
C ALA A 115 6.02 22.52 12.16
N ASP A 116 6.00 23.71 11.56
CA ASP A 116 5.17 24.85 11.98
C ASP A 116 3.70 24.76 11.48
N LYS A 117 3.25 23.57 11.06
CA LYS A 117 1.90 23.30 10.52
C LYS A 117 1.53 24.11 9.25
N LYS A 118 2.51 24.69 8.54
CA LYS A 118 2.27 25.34 7.23
C LYS A 118 2.18 24.30 6.12
N LEU A 119 1.23 24.49 5.20
CA LEU A 119 1.02 23.64 4.03
C LEU A 119 2.23 23.68 3.08
N ARG A 120 2.69 22.51 2.63
CA ARG A 120 3.60 22.38 1.48
C ARG A 120 2.81 22.35 0.18
N HIS A 121 3.37 22.96 -0.85
CA HIS A 121 2.77 23.01 -2.18
C HIS A 121 3.30 21.92 -3.11
N ASP A 122 4.35 21.22 -2.69
CA ASP A 122 5.03 20.15 -3.39
C ASP A 122 4.96 18.82 -2.62
N ASP A 123 5.01 17.71 -3.36
CA ASP A 123 5.12 16.35 -2.81
C ASP A 123 6.17 15.56 -3.61
N ALA A 124 7.33 15.30 -3.01
CA ALA A 124 8.46 14.63 -3.63
C ALA A 124 8.18 13.19 -4.11
N TYR A 125 7.08 12.57 -3.64
CA TYR A 125 6.68 11.21 -4.04
C TYR A 125 5.46 11.21 -4.96
N THR A 126 5.05 12.37 -5.46
CA THR A 126 4.00 12.51 -6.48
C THR A 126 4.63 12.83 -7.82
N ALA A 127 4.09 12.28 -8.91
CA ALA A 127 4.52 12.61 -10.26
C ALA A 127 4.44 14.13 -10.51
N GLY A 128 5.55 14.72 -10.96
CA GLY A 128 5.65 16.17 -11.17
C GLY A 128 5.70 17.02 -9.90
N ASN A 129 5.96 16.41 -8.74
CA ASN A 129 5.99 17.06 -7.42
C ASN A 129 4.67 17.75 -7.04
N ILE A 130 3.54 17.31 -7.57
CA ILE A 130 2.25 17.96 -7.36
C ILE A 130 1.75 17.71 -5.94
N GLY A 131 1.55 18.78 -5.16
CA GLY A 131 0.97 18.67 -3.82
C GLY A 131 -0.51 18.25 -3.83
N GLY A 132 -0.97 17.67 -2.72
CA GLY A 132 -2.39 17.38 -2.51
C GLY A 132 -2.95 16.16 -3.25
N LYS A 133 -2.09 15.20 -3.63
CA LYS A 133 -2.48 13.91 -4.24
C LYS A 133 -2.68 12.77 -3.24
N ARG A 134 -2.61 13.04 -1.94
CA ARG A 134 -2.97 12.10 -0.87
C ARG A 134 -3.73 12.81 0.25
N PRO A 135 -4.63 12.12 0.98
CA PRO A 135 -5.33 12.71 2.11
C PRO A 135 -4.42 12.81 3.34
N ASP A 136 -4.84 13.66 4.27
CA ASP A 136 -4.34 13.64 5.65
C ASP A 136 -4.73 12.32 6.31
N ARG A 137 -3.79 11.71 7.05
CA ARG A 137 -3.96 10.37 7.65
C ARG A 137 -4.33 9.32 6.60
N ALA A 138 -3.56 9.29 5.52
CA ALA A 138 -3.78 8.46 4.35
C ALA A 138 -4.08 6.99 4.68
N VAL A 139 -3.37 6.36 5.62
CA VAL A 139 -3.63 4.97 6.03
C VAL A 139 -5.07 4.78 6.50
N THR A 140 -5.58 5.70 7.33
CA THR A 140 -6.94 5.62 7.86
C THR A 140 -7.97 5.82 6.75
N VAL A 141 -7.79 6.85 5.93
CA VAL A 141 -8.72 7.18 4.84
C VAL A 141 -8.78 6.06 3.81
N TYR A 142 -7.62 5.59 3.34
CA TYR A 142 -7.55 4.48 2.37
C TYR A 142 -8.10 3.18 2.94
N THR A 143 -7.88 2.89 4.23
CA THR A 143 -8.49 1.73 4.90
C THR A 143 -10.02 1.81 4.89
N GLN A 144 -10.59 2.99 5.15
CA GLN A 144 -12.04 3.19 5.08
C GLN A 144 -12.57 2.96 3.66
N ARG A 145 -11.88 3.48 2.64
CA ARG A 145 -12.27 3.28 1.23
C ARG A 145 -12.17 1.84 0.77
N CYS A 146 -11.13 1.11 1.16
CA CYS A 146 -11.03 -0.32 0.88
C CYS A 146 -12.21 -1.09 1.49
N LYS A 147 -12.60 -0.76 2.73
CA LYS A 147 -13.76 -1.37 3.40
C LYS A 147 -15.11 -0.95 2.80
N GLU A 148 -15.19 0.22 2.19
CA GLU A 148 -16.37 0.70 1.46
C GLU A 148 -16.50 0.01 0.10
N ALA A 149 -15.37 -0.23 -0.58
CA ALA A 149 -15.29 -1.00 -1.83
C ALA A 149 -15.68 -2.47 -1.60
N TYR A 150 -15.02 -3.14 -0.62
CA TYR A 150 -15.21 -4.56 -0.34
C TYR A 150 -15.20 -4.86 1.16
N LYS A 151 -16.38 -4.76 1.80
CA LYS A 151 -16.55 -4.85 3.27
C LYS A 151 -16.02 -6.14 3.91
N HIS A 152 -16.03 -7.24 3.17
CA HIS A 152 -15.70 -8.57 3.69
C HIS A 152 -14.21 -8.95 3.50
N ILE A 153 -13.47 -8.11 2.77
CA ILE A 153 -12.06 -8.33 2.50
C ILE A 153 -11.21 -7.74 3.64
N PRO A 154 -10.27 -8.49 4.22
CA PRO A 154 -9.34 -7.97 5.21
C PRO A 154 -8.50 -6.81 4.69
N VAL A 155 -8.15 -5.88 5.58
CA VAL A 155 -7.21 -4.80 5.30
C VAL A 155 -6.02 -4.90 6.25
N VAL A 156 -4.83 -5.04 5.69
CA VAL A 156 -3.55 -5.07 6.41
C VAL A 156 -2.87 -3.73 6.22
N ILE A 157 -2.58 -3.03 7.32
CA ILE A 157 -1.94 -1.71 7.27
C ILE A 157 -0.44 -1.79 7.60
N GLY A 158 0.37 -0.96 6.95
CA GLY A 158 1.82 -0.94 7.15
C GLY A 158 2.49 0.40 6.78
N GLY A 159 3.81 0.43 6.95
CA GLY A 159 4.64 1.61 6.70
C GLY A 159 4.82 2.51 7.93
N ILE A 160 5.46 3.66 7.71
CA ILE A 160 5.86 4.60 8.76
C ILE A 160 4.63 5.15 9.48
N GLU A 161 3.65 5.68 8.74
CA GLU A 161 2.43 6.25 9.33
C GLU A 161 1.66 5.25 10.20
N ALA A 162 1.47 4.02 9.71
CA ALA A 162 0.80 2.97 10.48
C ALA A 162 1.59 2.58 11.74
N SER A 163 2.93 2.53 11.63
CA SER A 163 3.79 2.11 12.74
C SER A 163 3.88 3.15 13.84
N LEU A 164 4.03 4.42 13.49
CA LEU A 164 4.10 5.52 14.45
C LEU A 164 2.80 5.66 15.25
N ARG A 165 1.65 5.34 14.63
CA ARG A 165 0.33 5.40 15.29
C ARG A 165 0.04 4.20 16.21
N ARG A 166 0.88 3.17 16.25
CA ARG A 166 0.73 2.04 17.19
C ARG A 166 1.25 2.35 18.60
N ILE A 167 2.13 3.33 18.73
CA ILE A 167 2.67 3.73 20.03
C ILE A 167 1.84 4.89 20.53
N GLY A 168 1.34 4.81 21.77
CA GLY A 168 0.68 5.93 22.44
C GLY A 168 1.69 7.05 22.66
N HIS A 169 1.84 7.92 21.67
CA HIS A 169 2.63 9.13 21.74
C HIS A 169 1.71 10.31 21.46
N TYR A 170 1.96 11.42 22.13
CA TYR A 170 1.25 12.68 21.92
C TYR A 170 1.19 12.99 20.42
N ASP A 171 -0.02 13.04 19.89
CA ASP A 171 -0.31 13.40 18.51
C ASP A 171 -0.21 14.93 18.40
N TYR A 172 1.01 15.41 18.14
CA TYR A 172 1.32 16.83 17.95
C TYR A 172 0.38 17.55 16.98
N TRP A 173 -0.18 16.82 16.01
CA TRP A 173 -1.13 17.36 15.02
C TRP A 173 -2.51 17.64 15.61
N SER A 174 -2.98 16.81 16.55
CA SER A 174 -4.30 16.95 17.18
C SER A 174 -4.24 17.46 18.63
N GLU A 175 -3.03 17.75 19.13
CA GLU A 175 -2.74 18.17 20.51
C GLU A 175 -3.31 17.22 21.57
N LYS A 176 -3.34 15.92 21.27
CA LYS A 176 -3.96 14.87 22.09
C LYS A 176 -3.05 13.67 22.29
#